data_AF-A0A8S9K803-F1
#
_entry.id   AF-A0A8S9K803-F1
#
_cell.length_a   1.000
_cell.length_b   1.000
_cell.length_c   1.000
_cell.angle_alpha   90.00
_cell.angle_beta   90.00
_cell.angle_gamma   90.00
#
_symmetry.space_group_name_H-M   'P 1'
#
loop_
_entity.id
_entity.type
_entity.pdbx_description
1 polymer ?
#
loop_
_entity_poly.entity_id
_entity_poly.type
_entity_poly.pdbx_seq_one_letter_code
_entity_poly.pdbx_strand_id
1 'polypeptide(L)'
;MASTSSLALSQALLARAISHHGSDQRISLPSPFSRASASSSRRRNNAAASTTKLRTLRPLAVRAAAVDTLEPTTDASIVDKSVNTIRFLAIDAVEKAKSGHPGLPMGCAPMAHILYDEVMRYNPKNPYWFNRDRFVLSAGHGCMLLYALLHLAGYDSVLEEDLKSFRQWGSKTPGHPENFETPGIEVTTGPLGQGIANAVGLALAEKHLAARFNKPDAEVVDHYTYVILGDGCQMEGISNEAASLAGHWGLGKLIAFYDDNHISIDGDTEIAFTENVDQRFEALGWHVIWVKNGNTGYDEIRAAIKEAKAVTDKPTLIKVTTTIGYGSPNKANSYSVHGAALGEKEVEATRNNLGWPYEPFKVPDEVKR
;
A
#
# COMPACT_ATOMS: atom_id res chain seq x y z
N MET A 1 -65.59 -14.84 28.28
CA MET A 1 -65.76 -16.02 27.41
C MET A 1 -64.45 -16.23 26.66
N ALA A 2 -63.61 -17.15 27.15
CA ALA A 2 -63.05 -18.30 26.42
C ALA A 2 -62.00 -17.91 25.34
N SER A 3 -60.68 -17.92 25.67
CA SER A 3 -59.71 -19.03 25.53
C SER A 3 -59.42 -19.35 24.05
N THR A 4 -58.18 -19.26 23.52
CA THR A 4 -56.98 -20.11 23.78
C THR A 4 -55.73 -19.38 23.22
N SER A 5 -54.58 -19.18 23.88
CA SER A 5 -53.53 -20.05 24.47
C SER A 5 -52.70 -20.91 23.49
N SER A 6 -51.44 -20.52 23.26
CA SER A 6 -50.24 -21.38 23.17
C SER A 6 -48.97 -20.49 23.23
N LEU A 7 -48.37 -20.28 24.40
CA LEU A 7 -47.26 -21.06 25.01
C LEU A 7 -45.87 -20.71 24.45
N ALA A 8 -45.09 -20.05 25.32
CA ALA A 8 -43.66 -19.85 25.25
C ALA A 8 -42.90 -21.10 25.74
N LEU A 9 -41.68 -21.31 25.22
CA LEU A 9 -40.55 -22.09 25.78
C LEU A 9 -39.38 -21.82 24.80
N SER A 10 -38.11 -21.59 25.13
CA SER A 10 -37.33 -21.58 26.36
C SER A 10 -36.00 -20.91 25.98
N GLN A 11 -35.57 -19.84 26.67
CA GLN A 11 -34.19 -19.36 26.62
C GLN A 11 -33.64 -19.40 28.04
N ALA A 12 -33.02 -20.52 28.38
CA ALA A 12 -32.15 -20.67 29.53
C ALA A 12 -31.14 -21.75 29.18
N LEU A 13 -29.87 -21.35 29.00
CA LEU A 13 -28.64 -22.12 29.24
C LEU A 13 -27.48 -21.35 28.59
N LEU A 14 -26.84 -20.47 29.36
CA LEU A 14 -25.40 -20.16 29.27
C LEU A 14 -25.03 -19.26 30.44
N ALA A 15 -24.86 -19.87 31.61
CA ALA A 15 -24.11 -19.30 32.70
C ALA A 15 -23.28 -20.40 33.38
N ARG A 16 -22.00 -20.08 33.56
CA ARG A 16 -20.98 -20.73 34.39
C ARG A 16 -20.20 -21.92 33.80
N ALA A 17 -18.97 -21.63 33.44
CA ALA A 17 -17.82 -22.24 34.09
C ALA A 17 -16.66 -21.22 34.18
N ILE A 18 -16.67 -20.42 35.25
CA ILE A 18 -15.47 -19.75 35.76
C ILE A 18 -14.92 -20.69 36.83
N SER A 19 -13.76 -21.27 36.60
CA SER A 19 -13.00 -21.99 37.62
C SER A 19 -11.84 -21.11 38.09
N HIS A 20 -11.98 -20.57 39.30
CA HIS A 20 -10.87 -20.06 40.09
C HIS A 20 -10.04 -21.24 40.61
N HIS A 21 -8.77 -21.31 40.20
CA HIS A 21 -7.74 -21.95 41.01
C HIS A 21 -6.60 -20.95 41.23
N GLY A 22 -6.58 -20.42 42.44
CA GLY A 22 -5.37 -19.84 43.01
C GLY A 22 -4.48 -20.97 43.51
N SER A 23 -3.21 -20.89 43.17
CA SER A 23 -2.14 -21.55 43.90
C SER A 23 -0.99 -20.57 44.03
N ASP A 24 -0.82 -20.05 45.24
CA ASP A 24 0.39 -19.41 45.71
C ASP A 24 1.58 -20.36 45.52
N GLN A 25 2.49 -20.01 44.60
CA GLN A 25 3.87 -20.45 44.70
C GLN A 25 4.79 -19.26 44.45
N ARG A 26 5.32 -18.74 45.56
CA ARG A 26 6.48 -17.87 45.60
C ARG A 26 7.67 -18.65 45.04
N ILE A 27 8.17 -18.25 43.88
CA ILE A 27 9.48 -18.69 43.38
C ILE A 27 10.46 -17.55 43.63
N SER A 28 11.45 -17.87 44.47
CA SER A 28 12.58 -17.03 44.84
C SER A 28 13.51 -16.76 43.67
N LEU A 29 13.86 -15.49 43.45
CA LEU A 29 14.95 -15.03 42.60
C LEU A 29 16.30 -15.33 43.25
N PRO A 30 17.31 -15.83 42.50
CA PRO A 30 18.71 -15.63 42.84
C PRO A 30 19.33 -14.54 41.97
N SER A 31 19.83 -13.49 42.62
CA SER A 31 20.84 -12.55 42.09
C SER A 31 22.25 -13.11 42.32
N PRO A 32 23.32 -12.50 41.80
CA PRO A 32 23.57 -12.12 40.41
C PRO A 32 24.81 -12.85 39.84
N PHE A 33 24.95 -12.79 38.52
CA PHE A 33 26.05 -13.32 37.73
C PHE A 33 27.44 -12.81 38.16
N SER A 34 28.40 -13.73 38.28
CA SER A 34 29.81 -13.44 38.43
C SER A 34 30.42 -12.89 37.14
N ARG A 35 31.21 -11.82 37.27
CA ARG A 35 32.13 -11.32 36.24
C ARG A 35 33.15 -12.38 35.84
N ALA A 36 33.12 -12.81 34.58
CA ALA A 36 34.24 -13.49 33.94
C ALA A 36 34.99 -12.48 33.05
N SER A 37 36.23 -12.20 33.43
CA SER A 37 37.20 -11.44 32.64
C SER A 37 37.74 -12.31 31.50
N ALA A 38 37.51 -11.92 30.25
CA ALA A 38 38.19 -12.49 29.10
C ALA A 38 39.36 -11.58 28.68
N SER A 39 40.54 -12.18 28.67
CA SER A 39 41.83 -11.62 28.33
C SER A 39 41.94 -11.22 26.86
N SER A 40 42.42 -10.00 26.60
CA SER A 40 42.80 -9.51 25.28
C SER A 40 44.13 -10.11 24.80
N SER A 41 44.11 -10.96 23.78
CA SER A 41 45.32 -11.34 23.04
C SER A 41 45.51 -10.45 21.81
N ARG A 42 46.42 -9.48 21.91
CA ARG A 42 46.96 -8.72 20.78
C ARG A 42 47.78 -9.66 19.89
N ARG A 43 47.33 -9.90 18.65
CA ARG A 43 48.20 -10.39 17.57
C ARG A 43 48.61 -9.21 16.69
N ARG A 44 49.91 -8.93 16.70
CA ARG A 44 50.60 -8.08 15.73
C ARG A 44 50.71 -8.86 14.41
N ASN A 45 50.24 -8.28 13.31
CA ASN A 45 50.65 -8.71 11.97
C ASN A 45 51.46 -7.57 11.34
N ASN A 46 52.67 -7.93 10.92
CA ASN A 46 53.62 -7.06 10.24
C ASN A 46 53.18 -6.80 8.79
N ALA A 47 53.53 -5.60 8.34
CA ALA A 47 53.32 -5.08 7.00
C ALA A 47 54.15 -5.81 5.93
N ALA A 48 53.58 -5.90 4.73
CA ALA A 48 54.33 -5.94 3.47
C ALA A 48 53.66 -4.94 2.51
N ALA A 49 54.36 -3.82 2.29
CA ALA A 49 53.95 -2.79 1.34
C ALA A 49 54.27 -3.25 -0.09
N SER A 50 53.25 -3.30 -0.94
CA SER A 50 53.42 -3.45 -2.39
C SER A 50 53.05 -2.13 -3.06
N THR A 51 54.04 -1.52 -3.70
CA THR A 51 53.95 -0.27 -4.45
C THR A 51 53.33 -0.52 -5.81
N THR A 52 52.04 -0.25 -5.97
CA THR A 52 51.37 -0.24 -7.28
C THR A 52 51.33 1.20 -7.82
N LYS A 53 51.94 1.39 -8.99
CA LYS A 53 52.04 2.66 -9.72
C LYS A 53 50.65 3.22 -10.04
N LEU A 54 50.39 4.44 -9.56
CA LEU A 54 49.27 5.28 -9.98
C LEU A 54 49.36 5.58 -11.48
N ARG A 55 48.44 5.00 -12.25
CA ARG A 55 48.21 5.35 -13.66
C ARG A 55 47.10 6.40 -13.67
N THR A 56 47.48 7.63 -14.00
CA THR A 56 46.56 8.75 -14.18
C THR A 56 45.61 8.47 -15.33
N LEU A 57 44.34 8.22 -15.02
CA LEU A 57 43.27 8.14 -16.01
C LEU A 57 42.83 9.57 -16.35
N ARG A 58 42.92 9.94 -17.63
CA ARG A 58 42.34 11.18 -18.15
C ARG A 58 40.81 11.14 -17.97
N PRO A 59 40.16 12.24 -17.57
CA PRO A 59 38.71 12.28 -17.52
C PRO A 59 38.16 12.20 -18.96
N LEU A 60 37.33 11.19 -19.21
CA LEU A 60 36.47 11.13 -20.39
C LEU A 60 35.45 12.26 -20.27
N ALA A 61 35.53 13.23 -21.17
CA ALA A 61 34.51 14.26 -21.31
C ALA A 61 33.20 13.59 -21.73
N VAL A 62 32.27 13.46 -20.79
CA VAL A 62 30.89 13.10 -21.09
C VAL A 62 30.28 14.31 -21.79
N ARG A 63 30.08 14.20 -23.11
CA ARG A 63 29.29 15.16 -23.85
C ARG A 63 27.86 15.07 -23.32
N ALA A 64 27.39 16.12 -22.66
CA ALA A 64 25.98 16.34 -22.43
C ALA A 64 25.30 16.40 -23.80
N ALA A 65 24.54 15.37 -24.15
CA ALA A 65 23.61 15.45 -25.26
C ALA A 65 22.53 16.45 -24.86
N ALA A 66 22.37 17.48 -25.68
CA ALA A 66 21.29 18.44 -25.55
C ALA A 66 19.96 17.67 -25.51
N VAL A 67 19.18 17.90 -24.45
CA VAL A 67 17.79 17.46 -24.38
C VAL A 67 17.04 18.33 -25.37
N ASP A 68 16.71 17.76 -26.53
CA ASP A 68 15.73 18.36 -27.42
C ASP A 68 14.43 18.51 -26.64
N THR A 69 14.01 19.75 -26.44
CA THR A 69 12.68 20.08 -25.94
C THR A 69 11.67 19.60 -26.98
N LEU A 70 11.10 18.42 -26.75
CA LEU A 70 9.97 17.93 -27.53
C LEU A 70 8.81 18.90 -27.35
N GLU A 71 8.33 19.46 -28.46
CA GLU A 71 7.08 20.22 -28.49
C GLU A 71 5.91 19.35 -27.99
N PRO A 72 4.90 19.95 -27.33
CA PRO A 72 3.82 19.19 -26.72
C PRO A 72 2.98 18.55 -27.83
N THR A 73 3.15 17.25 -28.01
CA THR A 73 2.28 16.44 -28.85
C THR A 73 0.86 16.53 -28.31
N THR A 74 -0.08 16.77 -29.19
CA THR A 74 -1.52 16.96 -28.95
C THR A 74 -2.22 15.64 -28.57
N ASP A 75 -1.71 14.95 -27.54
CA ASP A 75 -2.38 13.91 -26.78
C ASP A 75 -1.56 13.65 -25.50
N ALA A 76 -1.94 14.27 -24.38
CA ALA A 76 -1.56 13.68 -23.09
C ALA A 76 -2.12 12.26 -23.09
N SER A 77 -1.28 11.25 -22.87
CA SER A 77 -1.64 9.85 -23.10
C SER A 77 -2.93 9.50 -22.37
N ILE A 78 -3.77 8.61 -22.91
CA ILE A 78 -4.99 8.16 -22.24
C ILE A 78 -4.73 7.68 -20.80
N VAL A 79 -3.52 7.15 -20.55
CA VAL A 79 -2.98 6.80 -19.24
C VAL A 79 -2.89 8.03 -18.33
N ASP A 80 -2.29 9.14 -18.78
CA ASP A 80 -2.23 10.38 -18.00
C ASP A 80 -3.62 10.92 -17.65
N LYS A 81 -4.56 10.83 -18.59
CA LYS A 81 -5.95 11.24 -18.35
C LYS A 81 -6.65 10.33 -17.34
N SER A 82 -6.43 9.02 -17.40
CA SER A 82 -6.93 8.05 -16.42
C SER A 82 -6.34 8.29 -15.03
N VAL A 83 -5.02 8.45 -14.94
CA VAL A 83 -4.30 8.78 -13.70
C VAL A 83 -4.84 10.09 -13.11
N ASN A 84 -4.99 11.15 -13.92
CA ASN A 84 -5.56 12.41 -13.44
C ASN A 84 -7.05 12.29 -13.08
N THR A 85 -7.82 11.43 -13.74
CA THR A 85 -9.20 11.13 -13.32
C THR A 85 -9.22 10.60 -11.89
N ILE A 86 -8.33 9.66 -11.54
CA ILE A 86 -8.20 9.14 -10.17
C ILE A 86 -7.85 10.27 -9.20
N ARG A 87 -6.86 11.13 -9.55
CA ARG A 87 -6.46 12.27 -8.72
C ARG A 87 -7.63 13.21 -8.44
N PHE A 88 -8.36 13.61 -9.48
CA PHE A 88 -9.43 14.61 -9.35
C PHE A 88 -10.70 14.05 -8.71
N LEU A 89 -11.06 12.78 -8.93
CA LEU A 89 -12.12 12.13 -8.16
C LEU A 89 -11.81 12.14 -6.66
N ALA A 90 -10.55 11.87 -6.29
CA ALA A 90 -10.12 11.93 -4.89
C ALA A 90 -10.17 13.36 -4.32
N ILE A 91 -9.63 14.34 -5.04
CA ILE A 91 -9.63 15.74 -4.63
C ILE A 91 -11.08 16.25 -4.45
N ASP A 92 -11.97 15.98 -5.40
CA ASP A 92 -13.34 16.47 -5.39
C ASP A 92 -14.17 15.88 -4.27
N ALA A 93 -14.03 14.58 -4.00
CA ALA A 93 -14.73 13.94 -2.91
C ALA A 93 -14.25 14.48 -1.55
N VAL A 94 -12.94 14.65 -1.36
CA VAL A 94 -12.37 15.25 -0.14
C VAL A 94 -12.84 16.69 0.03
N GLU A 95 -12.84 17.48 -1.05
CA GLU A 95 -13.27 18.89 -1.02
C GLU A 95 -14.77 19.01 -0.71
N LYS A 96 -15.61 18.16 -1.30
CA LYS A 96 -17.05 18.12 -1.03
C LYS A 96 -17.36 17.70 0.41
N ALA A 97 -16.63 16.71 0.93
CA ALA A 97 -16.77 16.26 2.32
C ALA A 97 -16.15 17.23 3.34
N LYS A 98 -15.31 18.18 2.89
CA LYS A 98 -14.45 19.03 3.72
C LYS A 98 -13.62 18.20 4.73
N SER A 99 -13.29 16.97 4.34
CA SER A 99 -12.67 15.96 5.20
C SER A 99 -12.04 14.86 4.35
N GLY A 100 -10.81 14.44 4.68
CA GLY A 100 -10.13 13.33 4.01
C GLY A 100 -8.67 13.63 3.68
N HIS A 101 -8.05 12.72 2.91
CA HIS A 101 -6.60 12.68 2.67
C HIS A 101 -6.32 12.69 1.16
N PRO A 102 -6.08 13.87 0.55
CA PRO A 102 -5.85 13.96 -0.89
C PRO A 102 -4.41 13.60 -1.29
N GLY A 103 -3.45 13.75 -0.38
CA GLY A 103 -2.01 13.61 -0.68
C GLY A 103 -1.61 12.25 -1.26
N LEU A 104 -1.96 11.16 -0.58
CA LEU A 104 -1.67 9.80 -1.04
C LEU A 104 -2.36 9.48 -2.37
N PRO A 105 -3.69 9.67 -2.54
CA PRO A 105 -4.33 9.46 -3.84
C PRO A 105 -3.66 10.21 -5.00
N MET A 106 -3.20 11.44 -4.77
CA MET A 106 -2.50 12.24 -5.79
C MET A 106 -1.15 11.65 -6.19
N GLY A 107 -0.34 11.22 -5.21
CA GLY A 107 0.99 10.62 -5.45
C GLY A 107 0.92 9.19 -5.99
N CYS A 108 -0.01 8.38 -5.48
CA CYS A 108 -0.13 6.95 -5.79
C CYS A 108 -0.95 6.62 -7.04
N ALA A 109 -1.69 7.58 -7.61
CA ALA A 109 -2.53 7.34 -8.79
C ALA A 109 -1.81 6.61 -9.95
N PRO A 110 -0.55 6.92 -10.31
CA PRO A 110 0.20 6.19 -11.34
C PRO A 110 0.30 4.69 -11.09
N MET A 111 0.81 4.30 -9.91
CA MET A 111 1.01 2.87 -9.60
C MET A 111 -0.31 2.14 -9.43
N ALA A 112 -1.33 2.82 -8.88
CA ALA A 112 -2.63 2.21 -8.66
C ALA A 112 -3.40 2.02 -9.98
N HIS A 113 -3.28 2.95 -10.93
CA HIS A 113 -3.82 2.81 -12.28
C HIS A 113 -3.22 1.58 -12.97
N ILE A 114 -1.88 1.49 -13.04
CA ILE A 114 -1.20 0.34 -13.67
C ILE A 114 -1.63 -0.97 -13.00
N LEU A 115 -1.72 -0.96 -11.67
CA LEU A 115 -2.11 -2.16 -10.93
C LEU A 115 -3.53 -2.62 -11.26
N TYR A 116 -4.52 -1.72 -11.23
CA TYR A 116 -5.93 -2.07 -11.44
C TYR A 116 -6.32 -2.27 -12.90
N ASP A 117 -5.71 -1.51 -13.82
CA ASP A 117 -6.09 -1.52 -15.24
C ASP A 117 -5.35 -2.63 -16.01
N GLU A 118 -4.08 -2.88 -15.67
CA GLU A 118 -3.21 -3.73 -16.49
C GLU A 118 -2.82 -5.05 -15.82
N VAL A 119 -2.80 -5.12 -14.48
CA VAL A 119 -2.11 -6.19 -13.75
C VAL A 119 -3.06 -7.12 -13.02
N MET A 120 -4.00 -6.58 -12.24
CA MET A 120 -4.87 -7.37 -11.38
C MET A 120 -5.93 -8.11 -12.19
N ARG A 121 -6.16 -9.38 -11.84
CA ARG A 121 -7.27 -10.19 -12.35
C ARG A 121 -8.44 -10.12 -11.38
N TYR A 122 -9.51 -9.46 -11.75
CA TYR A 122 -10.74 -9.42 -10.97
C TYR A 122 -11.97 -9.38 -11.88
N ASN A 123 -13.15 -9.47 -11.28
CA ASN A 123 -14.40 -9.24 -11.97
C ASN A 123 -15.22 -8.23 -11.15
N PRO A 124 -15.39 -6.98 -11.62
CA PRO A 124 -16.12 -5.96 -10.87
C PRO A 124 -17.60 -6.30 -10.69
N LYS A 125 -18.17 -7.17 -11.54
CA LYS A 125 -19.53 -7.68 -11.43
C LYS A 125 -19.65 -8.91 -10.53
N ASN A 126 -18.53 -9.44 -10.06
CA ASN A 126 -18.48 -10.49 -9.05
C ASN A 126 -17.30 -10.25 -8.09
N PRO A 127 -17.45 -9.32 -7.12
CA PRO A 127 -16.43 -9.07 -6.10
C PRO A 127 -16.14 -10.30 -5.21
N TYR A 128 -16.94 -11.37 -5.33
CA TYR A 128 -16.79 -12.60 -4.56
C TYR A 128 -16.09 -13.73 -5.34
N TRP A 129 -15.63 -13.48 -6.57
CA TRP A 129 -14.88 -14.48 -7.33
C TRP A 129 -13.69 -14.99 -6.51
N PHE A 130 -13.70 -16.29 -6.20
CA PHE A 130 -12.76 -16.90 -5.27
C PHE A 130 -11.29 -16.72 -5.66
N ASN A 131 -10.96 -16.85 -6.95
CA ASN A 131 -9.58 -16.80 -7.44
C ASN A 131 -9.19 -15.45 -8.06
N ARG A 132 -9.89 -14.36 -7.71
CA ARG A 132 -9.46 -13.00 -8.07
C ARG A 132 -8.11 -12.66 -7.42
N ASP A 133 -7.31 -11.79 -7.99
CA ASP A 133 -6.20 -11.19 -7.25
C ASP A 133 -6.77 -10.33 -6.10
N ARG A 134 -6.08 -10.31 -4.97
CA ARG A 134 -6.49 -9.55 -3.78
C ARG A 134 -5.72 -8.25 -3.71
N PHE A 135 -6.39 -7.16 -3.35
CA PHE A 135 -5.75 -5.87 -3.11
C PHE A 135 -6.09 -5.32 -1.73
N VAL A 136 -5.07 -4.88 -1.00
CA VAL A 136 -5.21 -4.24 0.31
C VAL A 136 -4.59 -2.84 0.26
N LEU A 137 -5.37 -1.83 0.64
CA LEU A 137 -4.82 -0.49 0.90
C LEU A 137 -4.44 -0.41 2.39
N SER A 138 -3.20 -0.77 2.73
CA SER A 138 -2.73 -0.73 4.13
C SER A 138 -2.65 0.70 4.67
N ALA A 139 -2.27 1.66 3.82
CA ALA A 139 -2.38 3.09 4.10
C ALA A 139 -3.84 3.56 3.93
N GLY A 140 -4.73 3.04 4.79
CA GLY A 140 -6.19 3.17 4.64
C GLY A 140 -6.71 4.61 4.58
N HIS A 141 -5.97 5.58 5.11
CA HIS A 141 -6.34 7.00 5.02
C HIS A 141 -6.50 7.48 3.57
N GLY A 142 -5.74 6.89 2.63
CA GLY A 142 -5.84 7.12 1.19
C GLY A 142 -7.06 6.48 0.50
N CYS A 143 -8.11 6.11 1.24
CA CYS A 143 -9.29 5.39 0.76
C CYS A 143 -9.94 5.96 -0.50
N MET A 144 -9.88 7.27 -0.76
CA MET A 144 -10.39 7.85 -2.01
C MET A 144 -9.67 7.34 -3.27
N LEU A 145 -8.41 6.92 -3.16
CA LEU A 145 -7.71 6.19 -4.21
C LEU A 145 -8.48 4.91 -4.56
N LEU A 146 -8.79 4.10 -3.54
CA LEU A 146 -9.48 2.83 -3.71
C LEU A 146 -10.91 3.03 -4.21
N TYR A 147 -11.65 4.00 -3.67
CA TYR A 147 -13.01 4.29 -4.15
C TYR A 147 -13.02 4.75 -5.62
N ALA A 148 -12.08 5.61 -6.02
CA ALA A 148 -11.96 6.02 -7.42
C ALA A 148 -11.66 4.82 -8.33
N LEU A 149 -10.76 3.91 -7.91
CA LEU A 149 -10.43 2.70 -8.68
C LEU A 149 -11.63 1.75 -8.80
N LEU A 150 -12.35 1.50 -7.70
CA LEU A 150 -13.55 0.65 -7.72
C LEU A 150 -14.64 1.23 -8.63
N HIS A 151 -14.83 2.56 -8.59
CA HIS A 151 -15.77 3.26 -9.46
C HIS A 151 -15.39 3.11 -10.95
N LEU A 152 -14.15 3.41 -11.29
CA LEU A 152 -13.65 3.33 -12.67
C LEU A 152 -13.64 1.89 -13.20
N ALA A 153 -13.33 0.92 -12.33
CA ALA A 153 -13.40 -0.50 -12.66
C ALA A 153 -14.84 -1.03 -12.80
N GLY A 154 -15.86 -0.24 -12.45
CA GLY A 154 -17.27 -0.60 -12.65
C GLY A 154 -17.88 -1.48 -11.56
N TYR A 155 -17.36 -1.42 -10.33
CA TYR A 155 -18.00 -2.07 -9.17
C TYR A 155 -19.31 -1.35 -8.81
N ASP A 156 -20.40 -2.11 -8.65
CA ASP A 156 -21.72 -1.56 -8.33
C ASP A 156 -21.81 -1.01 -6.89
N SER A 157 -20.79 -1.24 -6.08
CA SER A 157 -20.64 -0.74 -4.71
C SER A 157 -20.20 0.72 -4.65
N VAL A 158 -19.63 1.27 -5.73
CA VAL A 158 -19.11 2.64 -5.78
C VAL A 158 -19.52 3.31 -7.08
N LEU A 159 -20.68 3.96 -7.06
CA LEU A 159 -21.16 4.81 -8.15
C LEU A 159 -20.72 6.26 -7.93
N GLU A 160 -20.97 7.12 -8.93
CA GLU A 160 -20.65 8.55 -8.84
C GLU A 160 -21.28 9.21 -7.59
N GLU A 161 -22.53 8.87 -7.27
CA GLU A 161 -23.23 9.37 -6.08
C GLU A 161 -22.63 8.86 -4.76
N ASP A 162 -22.03 7.67 -4.75
CA ASP A 162 -21.31 7.15 -3.59
C ASP A 162 -20.01 7.95 -3.38
N LEU A 163 -19.28 8.32 -4.44
CA LEU A 163 -18.11 9.20 -4.35
C LEU A 163 -18.50 10.60 -3.85
N LYS A 164 -19.62 11.16 -4.35
CA LYS A 164 -20.16 12.43 -3.84
C LYS A 164 -20.60 12.34 -2.38
N SER A 165 -20.88 11.14 -1.87
CA SER A 165 -21.29 10.89 -0.48
C SER A 165 -20.13 10.43 0.42
N PHE A 166 -18.89 10.63 -0.01
CA PHE A 166 -17.70 10.31 0.79
C PHE A 166 -17.78 10.91 2.20
N ARG A 167 -17.51 10.07 3.21
CA ARG A 167 -17.55 10.40 4.65
C ARG A 167 -18.91 10.90 5.18
N GLN A 168 -19.99 10.71 4.44
CA GLN A 168 -21.34 11.05 4.90
C GLN A 168 -21.98 9.87 5.65
N TRP A 169 -22.94 10.17 6.52
CA TRP A 169 -23.64 9.17 7.32
C TRP A 169 -24.29 8.09 6.43
N GLY A 170 -23.97 6.82 6.70
CA GLY A 170 -24.54 5.67 5.99
C GLY A 170 -24.12 5.53 4.54
N SER A 171 -23.07 6.22 4.10
CA SER A 171 -22.54 6.06 2.74
C SER A 171 -21.71 4.78 2.61
N LYS A 172 -21.59 4.27 1.37
CA LYS A 172 -20.70 3.15 1.02
C LYS A 172 -19.24 3.57 0.85
N THR A 173 -18.90 4.81 1.20
CA THR A 173 -17.57 5.41 1.05
C THR A 173 -17.14 6.03 2.39
N PRO A 174 -16.97 5.20 3.44
CA PRO A 174 -16.54 5.66 4.76
C PRO A 174 -15.12 6.27 4.72
N GLY A 175 -14.73 6.96 5.79
CA GLY A 175 -13.48 7.71 5.86
C GLY A 175 -12.20 6.87 5.88
N HIS A 176 -12.33 5.56 6.05
CA HIS A 176 -11.33 4.52 5.86
C HIS A 176 -12.02 3.30 5.22
N PRO A 177 -11.31 2.38 4.54
CA PRO A 177 -11.92 1.26 3.85
C PRO A 177 -12.56 0.28 4.84
N GLU A 178 -13.82 -0.09 4.61
CA GLU A 178 -14.57 -1.02 5.47
C GLU A 178 -15.13 -2.18 4.62
N ASN A 179 -14.61 -3.40 4.82
CA ASN A 179 -14.98 -4.56 4.01
C ASN A 179 -16.46 -4.99 4.16
N PHE A 180 -17.07 -4.66 5.30
CA PHE A 180 -18.46 -4.99 5.59
C PHE A 180 -19.45 -3.98 4.97
N GLU A 181 -19.00 -2.79 4.57
CA GLU A 181 -19.84 -1.76 3.94
C GLU A 181 -19.73 -1.78 2.41
N THR A 182 -18.51 -1.96 1.88
CA THR A 182 -18.23 -1.74 0.45
C THR A 182 -17.71 -3.00 -0.23
N PRO A 183 -18.55 -3.74 -0.98
CA PRO A 183 -18.09 -4.87 -1.78
C PRO A 183 -16.95 -4.46 -2.73
N GLY A 184 -15.88 -5.25 -2.77
CA GLY A 184 -14.62 -4.89 -3.47
C GLY A 184 -13.52 -4.39 -2.54
N ILE A 185 -13.85 -4.01 -1.30
CA ILE A 185 -12.86 -3.84 -0.22
C ILE A 185 -12.62 -5.18 0.45
N GLU A 186 -11.37 -5.67 0.40
CA GLU A 186 -11.00 -6.99 0.93
C GLU A 186 -10.97 -7.05 2.45
N VAL A 187 -10.42 -6.00 3.09
CA VAL A 187 -10.23 -5.93 4.55
C VAL A 187 -10.43 -4.50 5.04
N THR A 188 -10.86 -4.35 6.29
CA THR A 188 -10.94 -3.02 6.92
C THR A 188 -9.54 -2.56 7.31
N THR A 189 -9.12 -1.40 6.81
CA THR A 189 -7.85 -0.77 7.17
C THR A 189 -8.09 0.63 7.74
N GLY A 190 -7.05 1.25 8.28
CA GLY A 190 -7.14 2.53 8.99
C GLY A 190 -6.07 2.58 10.08
N PRO A 191 -6.10 1.65 11.05
CA PRO A 191 -4.95 1.39 11.92
C PRO A 191 -3.75 0.94 11.07
N LEU A 192 -2.68 1.73 11.08
CA LEU A 192 -1.49 1.50 10.25
C LEU A 192 -0.82 0.16 10.59
N GLY A 193 -0.14 -0.44 9.61
CA GLY A 193 0.55 -1.73 9.75
C GLY A 193 -0.36 -2.98 9.65
N GLN A 194 -1.64 -2.87 10.01
CA GLN A 194 -2.55 -4.02 9.97
C GLN A 194 -2.82 -4.53 8.55
N GLY A 195 -2.96 -3.63 7.56
CA GLY A 195 -3.29 -4.03 6.20
C GLY A 195 -2.23 -4.91 5.54
N ILE A 196 -0.94 -4.59 5.70
CA ILE A 196 0.16 -5.45 5.24
C ILE A 196 0.18 -6.79 5.99
N ALA A 197 -0.12 -6.80 7.30
CA ALA A 197 -0.25 -8.06 8.04
C ALA A 197 -1.44 -8.91 7.54
N ASN A 198 -2.57 -8.28 7.18
CA ASN A 198 -3.69 -8.98 6.55
C ASN A 198 -3.31 -9.52 5.17
N ALA A 199 -2.58 -8.75 4.35
CA ALA A 199 -2.09 -9.19 3.05
C ALA A 199 -1.16 -10.42 3.16
N VAL A 200 -0.31 -10.48 4.19
CA VAL A 200 0.49 -11.69 4.50
C VAL A 200 -0.41 -12.89 4.79
N GLY A 201 -1.48 -12.71 5.57
CA GLY A 201 -2.48 -13.76 5.83
C GLY A 201 -3.23 -14.22 4.56
N LEU A 202 -3.61 -13.29 3.68
CA LEU A 202 -4.26 -13.60 2.40
C LEU A 202 -3.34 -14.41 1.48
N ALA A 203 -2.07 -14.00 1.34
CA ALA A 203 -1.08 -14.73 0.56
C ALA A 203 -0.74 -16.11 1.15
N LEU A 204 -0.71 -16.24 2.48
CA LEU A 204 -0.59 -17.54 3.14
C LEU A 204 -1.78 -18.45 2.80
N ALA A 205 -3.00 -17.92 2.82
CA ALA A 205 -4.19 -18.68 2.51
C ALA A 205 -4.18 -19.17 1.06
N GLU A 206 -3.81 -18.31 0.11
CA GLU A 206 -3.62 -18.70 -1.29
C GLU A 206 -2.62 -19.85 -1.42
N LYS A 207 -1.41 -19.69 -0.86
CA LYS A 207 -0.34 -20.68 -0.95
C LYS A 207 -0.73 -22.01 -0.31
N HIS A 208 -1.41 -21.96 0.83
CA HIS A 208 -1.94 -23.14 1.52
C HIS A 208 -2.97 -23.89 0.65
N LEU A 209 -3.94 -23.16 0.11
CA LEU A 209 -5.04 -23.73 -0.68
C LEU A 209 -4.54 -24.27 -2.02
N ALA A 210 -3.64 -23.55 -2.69
CA ALA A 210 -2.95 -24.01 -3.89
C ALA A 210 -2.22 -25.34 -3.65
N ALA A 211 -1.38 -25.41 -2.61
CA ALA A 211 -0.65 -26.63 -2.26
C ALA A 211 -1.57 -27.81 -1.91
N ARG A 212 -2.73 -27.53 -1.31
CA ARG A 212 -3.69 -28.56 -0.87
C ARG A 212 -4.57 -29.08 -1.99
N PHE A 213 -5.00 -28.20 -2.91
CA PHE A 213 -6.08 -28.51 -3.85
C PHE A 213 -5.64 -28.58 -5.31
N ASN A 214 -4.58 -27.87 -5.72
CA ASN A 214 -4.09 -27.97 -7.09
C ASN A 214 -3.59 -29.39 -7.38
N LYS A 215 -3.76 -29.81 -8.64
CA LYS A 215 -3.30 -31.08 -9.19
C LYS A 215 -2.38 -30.81 -10.38
N PRO A 216 -1.54 -31.79 -10.80
CA PRO A 216 -0.63 -31.60 -11.94
C PRO A 216 -1.32 -31.16 -13.25
N ASP A 217 -2.61 -31.49 -13.39
CA ASP A 217 -3.46 -31.20 -14.55
C ASP A 217 -4.53 -30.11 -14.28
N ALA A 218 -4.59 -29.55 -13.06
CA ALA A 218 -5.59 -28.55 -12.68
C ALA A 218 -5.08 -27.59 -11.61
N GLU A 219 -4.75 -26.36 -12.01
CA GLU A 219 -4.42 -25.25 -11.12
C GLU A 219 -5.68 -24.41 -10.83
N VAL A 220 -6.33 -24.67 -9.70
CA VAL A 220 -7.63 -24.07 -9.35
C VAL A 220 -7.51 -22.88 -8.40
N VAL A 221 -6.41 -22.81 -7.63
CA VAL A 221 -6.05 -21.67 -6.80
C VAL A 221 -4.71 -21.14 -7.29
N ASP A 222 -4.76 -19.97 -7.90
CA ASP A 222 -3.62 -19.23 -8.41
C ASP A 222 -3.96 -17.74 -8.47
N HIS A 223 -3.62 -16.99 -7.43
CA HIS A 223 -3.81 -15.54 -7.44
C HIS A 223 -2.74 -14.79 -6.64
N TYR A 224 -2.54 -13.54 -7.01
CA TYR A 224 -1.63 -12.63 -6.32
C TYR A 224 -2.35 -11.89 -5.19
N THR A 225 -1.55 -11.48 -4.20
CA THR A 225 -1.96 -10.51 -3.19
C THR A 225 -1.10 -9.27 -3.33
N TYR A 226 -1.76 -8.13 -3.55
CA TYR A 226 -1.16 -6.82 -3.68
C TYR A 226 -1.48 -5.96 -2.48
N VAL A 227 -0.53 -5.12 -2.07
CA VAL A 227 -0.76 -4.17 -0.98
C VAL A 227 -0.04 -2.86 -1.22
N ILE A 228 -0.74 -1.73 -1.04
CA ILE A 228 -0.13 -0.40 -1.00
C ILE A 228 0.01 0.02 0.47
N LEU A 229 1.22 0.41 0.86
CA LEU A 229 1.56 0.90 2.20
C LEU A 229 2.42 2.16 2.09
N GLY A 230 2.43 2.99 3.13
CA GLY A 230 3.28 4.18 3.23
C GLY A 230 4.18 4.12 4.48
N ASP A 231 4.90 5.19 4.76
CA ASP A 231 5.87 5.29 5.86
C ASP A 231 5.27 4.91 7.22
N GLY A 232 4.03 5.35 7.48
CA GLY A 232 3.30 5.02 8.70
C GLY A 232 3.17 3.51 8.93
N CYS A 233 2.96 2.72 7.88
CA CYS A 233 2.93 1.27 8.01
C CYS A 233 4.34 0.69 8.22
N GLN A 234 5.37 1.28 7.61
CA GLN A 234 6.75 0.82 7.73
C GLN A 234 7.32 1.00 9.13
N MET A 235 6.82 1.99 9.89
CA MET A 235 7.19 2.28 11.27
C MET A 235 6.51 1.35 12.30
N GLU A 236 5.35 0.80 11.97
CA GLU A 236 4.57 -0.02 12.91
C GLU A 236 5.19 -1.42 13.11
N GLY A 237 5.42 -1.83 14.36
CA GLY A 237 6.11 -3.09 14.66
C GLY A 237 5.43 -4.34 14.08
N ILE A 238 4.10 -4.33 13.99
CA ILE A 238 3.31 -5.43 13.40
C ILE A 238 3.63 -5.67 11.92
N SER A 239 4.01 -4.61 11.18
CA SER A 239 4.40 -4.78 9.77
C SER A 239 5.71 -5.54 9.66
N ASN A 240 6.64 -5.30 10.58
CA ASN A 240 7.92 -6.01 10.63
C ASN A 240 7.74 -7.48 11.05
N GLU A 241 6.88 -7.77 12.03
CA GLU A 241 6.53 -9.15 12.39
C GLU A 241 5.94 -9.91 11.20
N ALA A 242 4.96 -9.32 10.53
CA ALA A 242 4.33 -9.93 9.37
C ALA A 242 5.29 -10.09 8.18
N ALA A 243 6.13 -9.08 7.92
CA ALA A 243 7.14 -9.15 6.86
C ALA A 243 8.20 -10.22 7.14
N SER A 244 8.62 -10.38 8.39
CA SER A 244 9.52 -11.47 8.79
C SER A 244 8.93 -12.84 8.49
N LEU A 245 7.66 -13.06 8.85
CA LEU A 245 6.96 -14.32 8.55
C LEU A 245 6.77 -14.55 7.05
N ALA A 246 6.41 -13.51 6.29
CA ALA A 246 6.22 -13.61 4.85
C ALA A 246 7.50 -14.02 4.10
N GLY A 247 8.64 -13.45 4.49
CA GLY A 247 9.93 -13.82 3.95
C GLY A 247 10.33 -15.24 4.34
N HIS A 248 10.13 -15.62 5.61
CA HIS A 248 10.37 -16.99 6.09
C HIS A 248 9.55 -18.04 5.31
N TRP A 249 8.29 -17.75 4.98
CA TRP A 249 7.40 -18.67 4.25
C TRP A 249 7.57 -18.64 2.72
N GLY A 250 8.42 -17.75 2.18
CA GLY A 250 8.61 -17.62 0.73
C GLY A 250 7.30 -17.33 0.00
N LEU A 251 6.55 -16.31 0.44
CA LEU A 251 5.27 -15.92 -0.14
C LEU A 251 5.44 -15.17 -1.47
N GLY A 252 5.95 -15.82 -2.52
CA GLY A 252 6.26 -15.18 -3.81
C GLY A 252 5.11 -14.57 -4.60
N LYS A 253 3.86 -14.80 -4.19
CA LYS A 253 2.68 -14.14 -4.76
C LYS A 253 2.21 -12.91 -3.96
N LEU A 254 2.95 -12.51 -2.92
CA LEU A 254 2.76 -11.26 -2.19
C LEU A 254 3.66 -10.16 -2.77
N ILE A 255 3.04 -9.09 -3.27
CA ILE A 255 3.74 -7.93 -3.82
C ILE A 255 3.26 -6.66 -3.10
N ALA A 256 4.17 -6.03 -2.37
CA ALA A 256 3.94 -4.80 -1.63
C ALA A 256 4.49 -3.60 -2.40
N PHE A 257 3.70 -2.54 -2.50
CA PHE A 257 4.10 -1.24 -3.04
C PHE A 257 4.23 -0.24 -1.90
N TYR A 258 5.44 0.21 -1.65
CA TYR A 258 5.71 1.24 -0.65
C TYR A 258 5.73 2.60 -1.34
N ASP A 259 4.72 3.42 -1.02
CA ASP A 259 4.68 4.85 -1.34
C ASP A 259 5.75 5.59 -0.51
N ASP A 260 6.94 5.71 -1.08
CA ASP A 260 8.12 6.33 -0.47
C ASP A 260 8.15 7.83 -0.83
N ASN A 261 7.33 8.60 -0.11
CA ASN A 261 7.14 10.03 -0.41
C ASN A 261 7.84 10.97 0.60
N HIS A 262 8.53 10.40 1.59
CA HIS A 262 9.28 11.11 2.64
C HIS A 262 8.43 12.03 3.54
N ILE A 263 7.11 11.88 3.57
CA ILE A 263 6.19 12.72 4.38
C ILE A 263 5.31 11.86 5.28
N SER A 264 5.36 12.16 6.58
CA SER A 264 4.39 11.72 7.58
C SER A 264 3.46 12.87 7.98
N ILE A 265 2.55 12.62 8.93
CA ILE A 265 1.65 13.67 9.46
C ILE A 265 2.43 14.85 10.05
N ASP A 266 3.52 14.56 10.78
CA ASP A 266 4.29 15.57 11.51
C ASP A 266 5.32 16.31 10.65
N GLY A 267 5.45 15.96 9.36
CA GLY A 267 6.41 16.58 8.46
C GLY A 267 7.26 15.56 7.70
N ASP A 268 8.46 16.00 7.35
CA ASP A 268 9.47 15.15 6.72
C ASP A 268 9.77 13.94 7.61
N THR A 269 9.84 12.75 7.00
CA THR A 269 10.19 11.51 7.70
C THR A 269 11.53 11.56 8.40
N GLU A 270 12.48 12.42 7.99
CA GLU A 270 13.79 12.56 8.62
C GLU A 270 13.73 12.89 10.13
N ILE A 271 12.60 13.44 10.59
CA ILE A 271 12.38 13.76 12.00
C ILE A 271 12.35 12.51 12.90
N ALA A 272 11.92 11.35 12.38
CA ALA A 272 11.65 10.16 13.18
C ALA A 272 11.87 8.80 12.47
N PHE A 273 12.13 8.79 11.16
CA PHE A 273 12.25 7.58 10.35
C PHE A 273 13.35 7.72 9.29
N THR A 274 14.56 7.28 9.66
CA THR A 274 15.78 7.40 8.84
C THR A 274 16.50 6.06 8.63
N GLU A 275 15.80 4.95 8.81
CA GLU A 275 16.37 3.62 8.59
C GLU A 275 16.47 3.28 7.10
N ASN A 276 17.17 2.19 6.78
CA ASN A 276 17.20 1.66 5.43
C ASN A 276 16.16 0.54 5.29
N VAL A 277 14.97 0.89 4.77
CA VAL A 277 13.86 -0.04 4.56
C VAL A 277 14.26 -1.16 3.60
N ASP A 278 15.00 -0.85 2.53
CA ASP A 278 15.44 -1.83 1.53
C ASP A 278 16.27 -2.93 2.20
N GLN A 279 17.30 -2.54 2.96
CA GLN A 279 18.17 -3.47 3.69
C GLN A 279 17.41 -4.26 4.76
N ARG A 280 16.44 -3.65 5.44
CA ARG A 280 15.58 -4.37 6.39
C ARG A 280 14.79 -5.46 5.67
N PHE A 281 14.13 -5.15 4.57
CA PHE A 281 13.32 -6.14 3.82
C PHE A 281 14.19 -7.24 3.19
N GLU A 282 15.37 -6.90 2.66
CA GLU A 282 16.35 -7.90 2.20
C GLU A 282 16.77 -8.85 3.33
N ALA A 283 17.03 -8.32 4.53
CA ALA A 283 17.37 -9.12 5.71
C ALA A 283 16.21 -10.02 6.19
N LEU A 284 14.96 -9.62 5.94
CA LEU A 284 13.77 -10.42 6.19
C LEU A 284 13.52 -11.48 5.10
N GLY A 285 14.33 -11.53 4.04
CA GLY A 285 14.21 -12.51 2.95
C GLY A 285 13.30 -12.08 1.80
N TRP A 286 13.01 -10.78 1.67
CA TRP A 286 12.23 -10.25 0.55
C TRP A 286 13.11 -9.96 -0.67
N HIS A 287 12.49 -9.98 -1.85
CA HIS A 287 13.03 -9.30 -3.03
C HIS A 287 12.68 -7.81 -2.95
N VAL A 288 13.63 -6.93 -3.28
CA VAL A 288 13.43 -5.48 -3.21
C VAL A 288 13.73 -4.84 -4.55
N ILE A 289 12.81 -4.02 -5.03
CA ILE A 289 12.93 -3.24 -6.27
C ILE A 289 12.70 -1.77 -5.92
N TRP A 290 13.46 -0.86 -6.52
CA TRP A 290 13.27 0.57 -6.35
C TRP A 290 12.94 1.26 -7.67
N VAL A 291 11.70 1.75 -7.76
CA VAL A 291 11.23 2.65 -8.81
C VAL A 291 11.46 4.09 -8.33
N LYS A 292 12.39 4.80 -8.98
CA LYS A 292 12.81 6.13 -8.53
C LYS A 292 11.86 7.24 -8.97
N ASN A 293 11.14 7.05 -10.07
CA ASN A 293 10.16 8.00 -10.57
C ASN A 293 8.76 7.38 -10.57
N GLY A 294 8.10 7.37 -9.41
CA GLY A 294 6.73 6.90 -9.28
C GLY A 294 5.66 7.85 -9.82
N ASN A 295 6.00 9.11 -10.07
CA ASN A 295 5.03 10.12 -10.50
C ASN A 295 4.64 9.98 -11.98
N THR A 296 5.61 9.67 -12.84
CA THR A 296 5.43 9.56 -14.31
C THR A 296 6.17 8.37 -14.94
N GLY A 297 6.95 7.61 -14.16
CA GLY A 297 7.69 6.44 -14.64
C GLY A 297 6.79 5.21 -14.80
N TYR A 298 5.73 5.30 -15.61
CA TYR A 298 4.75 4.23 -15.79
C TYR A 298 5.41 2.91 -16.23
N ASP A 299 6.37 2.98 -17.16
CA ASP A 299 7.09 1.79 -17.62
C ASP A 299 8.04 1.21 -16.57
N GLU A 300 8.61 2.03 -15.69
CA GLU A 300 9.40 1.55 -14.55
C GLU A 300 8.53 0.76 -13.57
N ILE A 301 7.31 1.25 -13.30
CA ILE A 301 6.33 0.55 -12.46
C ILE A 301 5.93 -0.78 -13.12
N ARG A 302 5.60 -0.78 -14.42
CA ARG A 302 5.28 -2.02 -15.17
C ARG A 302 6.43 -3.03 -15.12
N ALA A 303 7.66 -2.56 -15.33
CA ALA A 303 8.85 -3.41 -15.29
C ALA A 303 9.07 -4.00 -13.88
N ALA A 304 8.91 -3.20 -12.83
CA ALA A 304 9.04 -3.65 -11.45
C ALA A 304 8.01 -4.73 -11.08
N ILE A 305 6.74 -4.56 -11.49
CA ILE A 305 5.70 -5.57 -11.27
C ILE A 305 6.02 -6.86 -12.03
N LYS A 306 6.47 -6.75 -13.28
CA LYS A 306 6.87 -7.91 -14.08
C LYS A 306 8.02 -8.68 -13.43
N GLU A 307 9.04 -7.98 -12.93
CA GLU A 307 10.15 -8.57 -12.20
C GLU A 307 9.68 -9.21 -10.89
N ALA A 308 8.85 -8.53 -10.12
CA ALA A 308 8.27 -9.06 -8.89
C ALA A 308 7.51 -10.37 -9.11
N LYS A 309 6.72 -10.46 -10.18
CA LYS A 309 6.00 -11.70 -10.56
C LYS A 309 6.93 -12.85 -10.99
N ALA A 310 8.14 -12.55 -11.47
CA ALA A 310 9.12 -13.54 -11.88
C ALA A 310 9.86 -14.17 -10.68
N VAL A 311 9.93 -13.46 -9.55
CA VAL A 311 10.48 -13.98 -8.30
C VAL A 311 9.40 -14.73 -7.53
N THR A 312 9.44 -16.07 -7.59
CA THR A 312 8.36 -16.92 -7.06
C THR A 312 8.66 -17.52 -5.68
N ASP A 313 9.90 -17.42 -5.22
CA ASP A 313 10.39 -17.97 -3.95
C ASP A 313 10.45 -16.94 -2.82
N LYS A 314 10.25 -15.64 -3.12
CA LYS A 314 10.29 -14.55 -2.14
C LYS A 314 9.16 -13.54 -2.35
N PRO A 315 8.52 -13.04 -1.28
CA PRO A 315 7.66 -11.87 -1.42
C PRO A 315 8.48 -10.67 -1.92
N THR A 316 7.85 -9.74 -2.65
CA THR A 316 8.53 -8.58 -3.22
C THR A 316 8.04 -7.26 -2.60
N LEU A 317 8.97 -6.40 -2.20
CA LEU A 317 8.72 -4.99 -1.89
C LEU A 317 9.19 -4.14 -3.07
N ILE A 318 8.25 -3.44 -3.71
CA ILE A 318 8.53 -2.41 -4.70
C ILE A 318 8.46 -1.07 -3.97
N LYS A 319 9.62 -0.48 -3.68
CA LYS A 319 9.69 0.90 -3.21
C LYS A 319 9.47 1.83 -4.40
N VAL A 320 8.46 2.68 -4.32
CA VAL A 320 8.07 3.61 -5.37
C VAL A 320 8.21 5.01 -4.80
N THR A 321 9.25 5.73 -5.23
CA THR A 321 9.43 7.11 -4.77
C THR A 321 8.43 8.03 -5.48
N THR A 322 7.55 8.67 -4.73
CA THR A 322 6.51 9.59 -5.26
C THR A 322 6.62 10.97 -4.64
N THR A 323 5.80 11.91 -5.12
CA THR A 323 5.58 13.18 -4.45
C THR A 323 4.17 13.21 -3.88
N ILE A 324 4.04 13.29 -2.55
CA ILE A 324 2.72 13.44 -1.92
C ILE A 324 2.04 14.71 -2.43
N GLY A 325 0.75 14.63 -2.77
CA GLY A 325 0.02 15.78 -3.31
C GLY A 325 0.48 16.21 -4.71
N TYR A 326 1.09 15.31 -5.49
CA TYR A 326 1.56 15.59 -6.85
C TYR A 326 0.53 16.37 -7.69
N GLY A 327 0.98 17.47 -8.28
CA GLY A 327 0.16 18.35 -9.12
C GLY A 327 -0.38 19.58 -8.40
N SER A 328 -0.47 19.58 -7.07
CA SER A 328 -0.77 20.81 -6.31
C SER A 328 0.44 21.75 -6.33
N PRO A 329 0.33 22.95 -6.92
CA PRO A 329 1.47 23.84 -7.04
C PRO A 329 1.99 24.36 -5.69
N ASN A 330 1.13 24.45 -4.67
CA ASN A 330 1.51 25.08 -3.39
C ASN A 330 1.53 24.12 -2.20
N LYS A 331 0.94 22.91 -2.30
CA LYS A 331 0.90 21.94 -1.19
C LYS A 331 1.64 20.63 -1.46
N ALA A 332 2.03 20.34 -2.71
CA ALA A 332 2.81 19.15 -3.01
C ALA A 332 4.09 19.08 -2.17
N ASN A 333 4.53 17.86 -1.86
CA ASN A 333 5.75 17.60 -1.07
C ASN A 333 5.75 18.26 0.32
N SER A 334 4.58 18.35 0.96
CA SER A 334 4.45 18.89 2.32
C SER A 334 3.40 18.13 3.11
N TYR A 335 3.55 18.09 4.44
CA TYR A 335 2.56 17.46 5.34
C TYR A 335 1.16 18.11 5.24
N SER A 336 1.07 19.35 4.76
CA SER A 336 -0.20 20.09 4.65
C SER A 336 -1.21 19.44 3.69
N VAL A 337 -0.75 18.58 2.78
CA VAL A 337 -1.59 17.83 1.84
C VAL A 337 -1.98 16.44 2.35
N HIS A 338 -1.47 16.02 3.51
CA HIS A 338 -1.68 14.68 4.04
C HIS A 338 -3.14 14.44 4.43
N GLY A 339 -3.70 15.24 5.35
CA GLY A 339 -4.98 14.93 6.03
C GLY A 339 -6.03 16.03 6.03
N ALA A 340 -5.92 16.99 5.11
CA ALA A 340 -6.90 18.06 4.96
C ALA A 340 -7.24 18.28 3.49
N ALA A 341 -8.45 18.80 3.24
CA ALA A 341 -8.85 19.25 1.92
C ALA A 341 -7.87 20.29 1.36
N LEU A 342 -7.73 20.32 0.03
CA LEU A 342 -6.87 21.31 -0.63
C LEU A 342 -7.42 22.72 -0.41
N GLY A 343 -8.73 22.89 -0.47
CA GLY A 343 -9.41 24.18 -0.50
C GLY A 343 -9.60 24.67 -1.93
N GLU A 344 -10.73 25.31 -2.20
CA GLU A 344 -11.20 25.69 -3.54
C GLU A 344 -10.14 26.36 -4.43
N LYS A 345 -9.39 27.34 -3.90
CA LYS A 345 -8.31 28.02 -4.64
C LYS A 345 -7.20 27.06 -5.07
N GLU A 346 -6.81 26.14 -4.20
CA GLU A 346 -5.75 25.18 -4.48
C GLU A 346 -6.25 24.06 -5.41
N VAL A 347 -7.53 23.68 -5.32
CA VAL A 347 -8.16 22.76 -6.28
C VAL A 347 -8.12 23.36 -7.69
N GLU A 348 -8.52 24.63 -7.85
CA GLU A 348 -8.46 25.34 -9.14
C GLU A 348 -7.02 25.43 -9.65
N ALA A 349 -6.06 25.81 -8.79
CA ALA A 349 -4.66 25.88 -9.16
C ALA A 349 -4.08 24.51 -9.57
N THR A 350 -4.50 23.43 -8.90
CA THR A 350 -4.12 22.05 -9.22
C THR A 350 -4.70 21.61 -10.57
N ARG A 351 -5.97 21.95 -10.86
CA ARG A 351 -6.61 21.69 -12.17
C ARG A 351 -5.86 22.40 -13.29
N ASN A 352 -5.53 23.67 -13.10
CA ASN A 352 -4.76 24.44 -14.08
C ASN A 352 -3.36 23.84 -14.30
N ASN A 353 -2.66 23.48 -13.22
CA ASN A 353 -1.31 22.91 -13.31
C ASN A 353 -1.27 21.56 -14.02
N LEU A 354 -2.29 20.72 -13.85
CA LEU A 354 -2.39 19.41 -14.51
C LEU A 354 -3.17 19.45 -15.83
N GLY A 355 -3.58 20.63 -16.31
CA GLY A 355 -4.34 20.78 -17.55
C GLY A 355 -5.67 20.02 -17.54
N TRP A 356 -6.41 20.08 -16.43
CA TRP A 356 -7.65 19.34 -16.21
C TRP A 356 -8.88 20.25 -16.31
N PRO A 357 -9.48 20.42 -17.51
CA PRO A 357 -10.55 21.39 -17.75
C PRO A 357 -11.94 20.90 -17.31
N TYR A 358 -12.03 19.69 -16.80
CA TYR A 358 -13.31 19.05 -16.51
C TYR A 358 -13.93 19.57 -15.22
N GLU A 359 -15.25 19.55 -15.15
CA GLU A 359 -16.02 19.85 -13.95
C GLU A 359 -15.77 18.82 -12.82
N PRO A 360 -16.12 19.14 -11.55
CA PRO A 360 -15.98 18.20 -10.45
C PRO A 360 -16.69 16.87 -10.70
N PHE A 361 -16.07 15.77 -10.24
CA PHE A 361 -16.55 14.38 -10.41
C PHE A 361 -16.67 13.87 -11.86
N LYS A 362 -16.22 14.64 -12.87
CA LYS A 362 -16.28 14.21 -14.27
C LYS A 362 -15.25 13.11 -14.55
N VAL A 363 -15.75 11.97 -15.05
CA VAL A 363 -14.95 10.96 -15.75
C VAL A 363 -15.00 11.25 -17.26
N PRO A 364 -13.87 11.52 -17.94
CA PRO A 364 -13.84 11.68 -19.40
C PRO A 364 -14.32 10.42 -20.12
N ASP A 365 -15.05 10.56 -21.22
CA ASP A 365 -15.69 9.40 -21.87
C ASP A 365 -14.66 8.42 -22.47
N GLU A 366 -13.47 8.91 -22.81
CA GLU A 366 -12.34 8.09 -23.26
C GLU A 366 -11.76 7.20 -22.15
N VAL A 367 -11.95 7.55 -20.87
CA VAL A 367 -11.49 6.78 -19.69
C VAL A 367 -12.49 5.70 -19.28
N LYS A 368 -13.79 5.83 -19.62
CA LYS A 368 -14.88 4.92 -19.19
C LYS A 368 -14.92 3.54 -19.87
N ARG A 369 -13.80 3.04 -20.41
CA ARG A 369 -13.80 1.86 -21.28
C ARG A 369 -14.04 0.54 -20.56
#